data_AF-A0A524K5C3-F1
#
_entry.id   AF-A0A524K5C3-F1
#
_cell.length_a   1.000
_cell.length_b   1.000
_cell.length_c   1.000
_cell.angle_alpha   90.00
_cell.angle_beta   90.00
_cell.angle_gamma   90.00
#
_symmetry.space_group_name_H-M   'P 1'
#
loop_
_entity.id
_entity.type
_entity.pdbx_description
1 polymer ?
#
loop_
_entity_poly.entity_id
_entity_poly.type
_entity_poly.pdbx_seq_one_letter_code
_entity_poly.pdbx_strand_id
1 'polypeptide(L)'
;MNILYFHANLLRDTYRCRQVRARLLGFISGLDIDVLFISGVNNSNLTGFLEFKQKLTDSTMPIIDKAGSYRIHDRMFKVDDLSMVIDGKRFIPLDGSVLMIESEPEIKGDYIALDLFADENFAAYHSEMDAQTLLELRELIEGFPIQNKNHLN
;
A
#
# COMPACT_ATOMS: atom_id res chain seq x y z
N MET A 1 8.11 -14.08 -5.02
CA MET A 1 7.17 -13.20 -5.73
C MET A 1 6.48 -12.29 -4.73
N ASN A 2 6.48 -10.99 -5.04
CA ASN A 2 5.95 -9.91 -4.23
C ASN A 2 4.66 -9.40 -4.87
N ILE A 3 3.58 -9.45 -4.11
CA ILE A 3 2.25 -9.07 -4.56
C ILE A 3 1.79 -7.88 -3.73
N LEU A 4 1.35 -6.83 -4.40
CA LEU A 4 0.64 -5.75 -3.72
C LEU A 4 -0.86 -5.96 -3.87
N TYR A 5 -1.61 -5.87 -2.77
CA TYR A 5 -3.05 -6.07 -2.78
C TYR A 5 -3.78 -5.03 -1.94
N PHE A 6 -4.77 -4.34 -2.50
CA PHE A 6 -5.63 -3.43 -1.74
C PHE A 6 -7.05 -3.36 -2.30
N HIS A 7 -7.94 -2.70 -1.54
CA HIS A 7 -9.31 -2.43 -1.96
C HIS A 7 -9.44 -1.05 -2.60
N ALA A 8 -10.20 -0.94 -3.68
CA ALA A 8 -10.34 0.29 -4.49
C ALA A 8 -10.95 1.46 -3.72
N ASN A 9 -11.58 1.23 -2.56
CA ASN A 9 -12.00 2.29 -1.63
C ASN A 9 -10.86 3.24 -1.26
N LEU A 10 -9.62 2.75 -1.21
CA LEU A 10 -8.43 3.55 -0.96
C LEU A 10 -8.27 4.70 -1.99
N LEU A 11 -8.81 4.51 -3.19
CA LEU A 11 -8.71 5.45 -4.31
C LEU A 11 -9.90 6.42 -4.40
N ARG A 12 -10.90 6.31 -3.52
CA ARG A 12 -12.12 7.13 -3.55
C ARG A 12 -11.79 8.62 -3.54
N ASP A 13 -12.48 9.42 -4.34
CA ASP A 13 -12.12 10.83 -4.53
C ASP A 13 -12.45 11.72 -3.32
N THR A 14 -11.49 11.80 -2.40
CA THR A 14 -11.43 12.80 -1.33
C THR A 14 -10.08 13.54 -1.40
N TYR A 15 -9.99 14.73 -0.78
CA TYR A 15 -8.72 15.48 -0.70
C TYR A 15 -7.57 14.61 -0.12
N ARG A 16 -7.87 13.86 0.96
CA ARG A 16 -6.93 12.95 1.63
C ARG A 16 -6.41 11.86 0.68
N CYS A 17 -7.27 11.38 -0.21
CA CYS A 17 -6.91 10.33 -1.16
C CYS A 17 -5.89 10.78 -2.22
N ARG A 18 -5.75 12.08 -2.53
CA ARG A 18 -4.68 12.52 -3.47
C ARG A 18 -3.28 12.26 -2.91
N GLN A 19 -3.06 12.55 -1.63
CA GLN A 19 -1.78 12.31 -0.96
C GLN A 19 -1.51 10.82 -0.79
N VAL A 20 -2.54 10.05 -0.40
CA VAL A 20 -2.46 8.58 -0.32
C VAL A 20 -2.10 7.98 -1.68
N ARG A 21 -2.74 8.41 -2.78
CA ARG A 21 -2.42 7.97 -4.14
C ARG A 21 -0.97 8.31 -4.52
N ALA A 22 -0.48 9.50 -4.21
CA ALA A 22 0.89 9.90 -4.51
C ALA A 22 1.92 9.07 -3.72
N ARG A 23 1.69 8.84 -2.43
CA ARG A 23 2.56 7.98 -1.59
C ARG A 23 2.54 6.53 -2.07
N LEU A 24 1.35 6.01 -2.39
CA LEU A 24 1.20 4.66 -2.93
C LEU A 24 1.95 4.50 -4.26
N LEU A 25 1.88 5.49 -5.15
CA LEU A 25 2.65 5.48 -6.40
C LEU A 25 4.16 5.47 -6.11
N GLY A 26 4.64 6.36 -5.23
CA GLY A 26 6.06 6.37 -4.84
C GLY A 26 6.51 5.05 -4.20
N PHE A 27 5.65 4.45 -3.38
CA PHE A 27 5.88 3.15 -2.77
C PHE A 27 5.97 2.03 -3.82
N ILE A 28 5.04 2.00 -4.79
CA ILE A 28 5.07 1.03 -5.89
C ILE A 28 6.33 1.20 -6.75
N SER A 29 6.71 2.44 -7.07
CA SER A 29 7.92 2.72 -7.87
C SER A 29 9.22 2.35 -7.16
N GLY A 30 9.23 2.29 -5.83
CA GLY A 30 10.40 1.95 -5.02
C GLY A 30 10.53 0.46 -4.70
N LEU A 31 9.57 -0.37 -5.10
CA LEU A 31 9.52 -1.78 -4.75
C LEU A 31 9.48 -2.68 -5.99
N ASP A 32 10.11 -3.84 -5.87
CA ASP A 32 10.04 -4.91 -6.86
C ASP A 32 8.75 -5.70 -6.67
N ILE A 33 7.66 -5.21 -7.27
CA ILE A 33 6.33 -5.82 -7.20
C ILE A 33 6.06 -6.55 -8.51
N ASP A 34 5.76 -7.85 -8.42
CA ASP A 34 5.49 -8.70 -9.57
C ASP A 34 4.06 -8.54 -10.11
N VAL A 35 3.10 -8.28 -9.22
CA VAL A 35 1.69 -8.10 -9.59
C VAL A 35 0.97 -7.21 -8.60
N LEU A 36 0.06 -6.40 -9.11
CA LEU A 36 -0.83 -5.55 -8.33
C LEU A 36 -2.28 -6.03 -8.45
N PHE A 37 -2.88 -6.42 -7.33
CA PHE A 37 -4.32 -6.70 -7.24
C PHE A 37 -5.07 -5.52 -6.63
N ILE A 38 -6.17 -5.14 -7.26
CA ILE A 38 -7.08 -4.10 -6.78
C ILE A 38 -8.50 -4.67 -6.78
N SER A 39 -9.06 -4.87 -5.58
CA SER A 39 -10.41 -5.44 -5.43
C SER A 39 -11.48 -4.35 -5.30
N GLY A 40 -12.73 -4.67 -5.65
CA GLY A 40 -13.88 -3.80 -5.40
C GLY A 40 -13.95 -2.52 -6.24
N VAL A 41 -13.37 -2.53 -7.45
CA VAL A 41 -13.53 -1.43 -8.41
C VAL A 41 -15.00 -1.33 -8.82
N ASN A 42 -15.60 -0.15 -8.62
CA ASN A 42 -17.00 0.11 -8.90
C ASN A 42 -17.21 1.59 -9.29
N ASN A 43 -18.44 1.97 -9.65
CA ASN A 43 -18.73 3.33 -10.12
C ASN A 43 -18.35 4.44 -9.14
N SER A 44 -18.31 4.18 -7.83
CA SER A 44 -17.97 5.19 -6.81
C SER A 44 -16.47 5.50 -6.71
N ASN A 45 -15.60 4.62 -7.22
CA ASN A 45 -14.14 4.77 -7.17
C ASN A 45 -13.48 4.68 -8.56
N LEU A 46 -14.26 4.53 -9.63
CA LEU A 46 -13.80 4.33 -10.99
C LEU A 46 -12.88 5.45 -11.49
N THR A 47 -13.23 6.72 -11.23
CA THR A 47 -12.43 7.87 -11.67
C THR A 47 -11.04 7.84 -11.03
N GLY A 48 -10.96 7.76 -9.70
CA GLY A 48 -9.70 7.64 -8.98
C GLY A 48 -8.88 6.41 -9.37
N PHE A 49 -9.54 5.28 -9.67
CA PHE A 49 -8.89 4.08 -10.21
C PHE A 49 -8.26 4.32 -11.59
N LEU A 50 -9.00 4.91 -12.53
CA LEU A 50 -8.49 5.17 -13.88
C LEU A 50 -7.32 6.17 -13.86
N GLU A 51 -7.39 7.23 -13.06
CA GLU A 51 -6.28 8.17 -12.84
C GLU A 51 -5.04 7.46 -12.28
N PHE A 52 -5.24 6.57 -11.30
CA PHE A 52 -4.17 5.81 -10.68
C PHE A 52 -3.52 4.84 -11.66
N LYS A 53 -4.34 4.09 -12.42
CA LYS A 53 -3.87 3.15 -13.46
C LYS A 53 -3.11 3.88 -14.58
N GLN A 54 -3.55 5.07 -14.97
CA GLN A 54 -2.84 5.89 -15.94
C GLN A 54 -1.44 6.29 -15.44
N LYS A 55 -1.29 6.61 -14.15
CA LYS A 55 0.03 6.95 -13.56
C LYS A 55 0.97 5.76 -13.43
N LEU A 56 0.44 4.53 -13.50
CA LEU A 56 1.21 3.29 -13.50
C LEU A 56 1.54 2.80 -14.92
N THR A 57 1.21 3.54 -15.99
CA THR A 57 1.39 3.05 -17.38
C THR A 57 2.83 2.76 -17.77
N ASP A 58 3.82 3.35 -17.10
CA ASP A 58 5.24 3.05 -17.32
C ASP A 58 5.71 1.77 -16.59
N SER A 59 4.85 1.15 -15.77
CA SER A 59 5.15 -0.10 -15.08
C SER A 59 4.86 -1.30 -15.98
N THR A 60 5.80 -2.24 -16.07
CA THR A 60 5.60 -3.54 -16.71
C THR A 60 4.80 -4.51 -15.85
N MET A 61 4.47 -4.12 -14.61
CA MET A 61 3.76 -4.95 -13.65
C MET A 61 2.29 -5.16 -14.08
N PRO A 62 1.80 -6.40 -14.16
CA PRO A 62 0.39 -6.68 -14.37
C PRO A 62 -0.49 -6.09 -13.25
N ILE A 63 -1.58 -5.45 -13.65
CA ILE A 63 -2.62 -4.95 -12.73
C ILE A 63 -3.89 -5.78 -12.93
N ILE A 64 -4.35 -6.43 -11.87
CA ILE A 64 -5.56 -7.26 -11.86
C ILE A 64 -6.62 -6.56 -11.02
N ASP A 65 -7.63 -6.03 -11.71
CA ASP A 65 -8.70 -5.22 -11.13
C ASP A 65 -10.10 -5.87 -11.19
N LYS A 66 -10.16 -7.15 -11.57
CA LYS A 66 -11.40 -7.90 -11.74
C LYS A 66 -11.40 -9.17 -10.88
N ALA A 67 -12.59 -9.58 -10.46
CA ALA A 67 -12.79 -10.88 -9.83
C ALA A 67 -12.59 -12.01 -10.86
N GLY A 68 -12.02 -13.13 -10.42
CA GLY A 68 -11.74 -14.26 -11.29
C GLY A 68 -10.67 -15.20 -10.74
N SER A 69 -10.29 -16.16 -11.57
CA SER A 69 -9.15 -17.04 -11.31
C SER A 69 -8.01 -16.68 -12.26
N TYR A 70 -6.85 -16.41 -11.70
CA TYR A 70 -5.66 -15.96 -12.42
C TYR A 70 -4.51 -16.92 -12.15
N ARG A 71 -3.79 -17.29 -13.21
CA ARG A 71 -2.55 -18.06 -13.08
C ARG A 71 -1.39 -17.11 -13.32
N ILE A 72 -0.55 -16.94 -12.30
CA ILE A 72 0.64 -16.08 -12.37
C ILE A 72 1.81 -16.97 -11.94
N HIS A 73 2.75 -17.13 -12.86
CA HIS A 73 3.75 -18.21 -12.79
C HIS A 73 3.08 -19.57 -12.55
N ASP A 74 3.50 -20.28 -11.49
CA ASP A 74 3.01 -21.61 -11.14
C ASP A 74 1.91 -21.61 -10.06
N ARG A 75 1.39 -20.43 -9.70
CA ARG A 75 0.38 -20.31 -8.64
C ARG A 75 -0.98 -19.88 -9.18
N MET A 76 -2.03 -20.38 -8.53
CA MET A 76 -3.40 -20.02 -8.82
C MET A 76 -3.92 -19.04 -7.78
N PHE A 77 -4.40 -17.90 -8.27
CA PHE A 77 -4.99 -16.83 -7.50
C PHE A 77 -6.48 -16.83 -7.75
N LYS A 78 -7.28 -16.86 -6.70
CA LYS A 78 -8.73 -16.63 -6.79
C LYS A 78 -9.04 -15.30 -6.14
N VAL A 79 -9.57 -14.37 -6.91
CA VAL A 79 -9.86 -13.02 -6.48
C VAL A 79 -11.36 -12.80 -6.55
N ASP A 80 -11.94 -12.26 -5.50
CA ASP A 80 -13.27 -11.69 -5.47
C ASP A 80 -13.20 -10.22 -5.05
N ASP A 81 -14.36 -9.58 -4.90
CA ASP A 81 -14.42 -8.16 -4.57
C ASP A 81 -13.87 -7.82 -3.18
N LEU A 82 -13.72 -8.80 -2.29
CA LEU A 82 -13.36 -8.58 -0.88
C LEU A 82 -12.07 -9.29 -0.46
N SER A 83 -11.60 -10.27 -1.24
CA SER A 83 -10.54 -11.15 -0.82
C SER A 83 -9.82 -11.82 -1.97
N MET A 84 -8.63 -12.30 -1.66
CA MET A 84 -7.80 -13.11 -2.54
C MET A 84 -7.41 -14.41 -1.83
N VAL A 85 -7.43 -15.53 -2.56
CA VAL A 85 -6.97 -16.83 -2.07
C VAL A 85 -5.80 -17.32 -2.91
N ILE A 86 -4.72 -17.71 -2.22
CA ILE A 86 -3.50 -18.27 -2.81
C ILE A 86 -3.12 -19.51 -1.97
N ASP A 87 -3.02 -20.67 -2.61
CA ASP A 87 -2.66 -21.95 -1.96
C ASP A 87 -3.46 -22.25 -0.68
N GLY A 88 -4.75 -21.92 -0.70
CA GLY A 88 -5.66 -22.13 0.43
C GLY A 88 -5.61 -21.07 1.53
N LYS A 89 -4.64 -20.13 1.49
CA LYS A 89 -4.61 -18.97 2.41
C LYS A 89 -5.45 -17.83 1.85
N ARG A 90 -6.32 -17.26 2.69
CA ARG A 90 -7.18 -16.13 2.34
C ARG A 90 -6.60 -14.82 2.88
N PHE A 91 -6.57 -13.83 2.01
CA PHE A 91 -6.13 -12.47 2.27
C PHE A 91 -7.28 -11.51 2.07
N ILE A 92 -7.47 -10.58 3.01
CA ILE A 92 -8.57 -9.61 3.00
C ILE A 92 -7.92 -8.24 3.24
N PRO A 93 -7.89 -7.33 2.26
CA PRO A 93 -7.29 -6.02 2.46
C PRO A 93 -8.14 -5.26 3.49
N LEU A 94 -7.50 -4.71 4.52
CA LEU A 94 -8.20 -3.84 5.46
C LEU A 94 -8.46 -2.49 4.79
N ASP A 95 -9.61 -1.88 5.05
CA ASP A 95 -9.90 -0.53 4.56
C ASP A 95 -8.79 0.44 5.00
N GLY A 96 -8.34 1.30 4.07
CA GLY A 96 -7.25 2.26 4.33
C GLY A 96 -5.84 1.65 4.38
N SER A 97 -5.71 0.35 4.09
CA SER A 97 -4.41 -0.34 4.07
C SER A 97 -4.05 -0.89 2.70
N VAL A 98 -2.78 -1.22 2.56
CA VAL A 98 -2.26 -2.05 1.49
C VAL A 98 -1.64 -3.28 2.11
N LEU A 99 -1.89 -4.43 1.51
CA LEU A 99 -1.36 -5.71 1.93
C LEU A 99 -0.23 -6.11 0.98
N MET A 100 0.98 -6.25 1.52
CA MET A 100 2.12 -6.81 0.80
C MET A 100 2.17 -8.31 1.06
N ILE A 101 2.13 -9.12 0.01
CA ILE A 101 2.18 -10.58 0.12
C ILE A 101 3.45 -11.07 -0.54
N GLU A 102 4.34 -11.65 0.26
CA GLU A 102 5.47 -12.40 -0.24
C GLU A 102 5.05 -13.87 -0.33
N SER A 103 5.12 -14.47 -1.51
CA SER A 103 4.68 -15.84 -1.73
C SER A 103 5.75 -16.89 -1.46
N GLU A 104 7.02 -16.48 -1.31
CA GLU A 104 8.19 -17.34 -1.18
C GLU A 104 9.19 -16.77 -0.17
N PRO A 105 9.85 -17.62 0.66
CA PRO A 105 9.76 -19.09 0.72
C PRO A 105 8.46 -19.60 1.36
N GLU A 106 7.84 -18.82 2.23
CA GLU A 106 6.51 -19.07 2.78
C GLU A 106 5.57 -17.94 2.39
N ILE A 107 4.29 -18.27 2.20
CA ILE A 107 3.27 -17.25 1.94
C ILE A 107 2.99 -16.47 3.22
N LYS A 108 3.41 -15.21 3.26
CA LYS A 108 3.13 -14.24 4.34
C LYS A 108 2.50 -12.97 3.78
N GLY A 109 1.72 -12.29 4.60
CA GLY A 109 1.07 -11.03 4.24
C GLY A 109 1.23 -9.99 5.34
N ASP A 110 1.84 -8.86 5.01
CA ASP A 110 2.09 -7.75 5.91
C ASP A 110 1.21 -6.56 5.54
N TYR A 111 0.45 -6.04 6.50
CA TYR A 111 -0.40 -4.87 6.29
C TYR A 111 0.40 -3.59 6.51
N ILE A 112 0.25 -2.68 5.56
CA ILE A 112 0.78 -1.33 5.61
C ILE A 112 -0.41 -0.40 5.69
N ALA A 113 -0.68 0.14 6.87
CA ALA A 113 -1.70 1.15 7.07
C ALA A 113 -1.23 2.46 6.43
N LEU A 114 -1.89 2.89 5.36
CA LEU A 114 -1.62 4.21 4.77
C LEU A 114 -2.29 5.34 5.55
N ASP A 115 -3.20 4.97 6.47
CA ASP A 115 -3.96 5.87 7.35
C ASP A 115 -3.14 6.45 8.52
N LEU A 116 -1.95 5.89 8.84
CA LEU A 116 -1.02 6.49 9.82
C LEU A 116 -0.44 7.84 9.37
N PHE A 117 -0.69 8.25 8.13
CA PHE A 117 -0.31 9.59 7.63
C PHE A 117 -1.52 10.48 7.30
N ALA A 118 -2.72 10.10 7.74
CA ALA A 118 -3.98 10.79 7.45
C ALA A 118 -4.76 11.22 8.71
N ASP A 119 -4.12 11.15 9.90
CA ASP A 119 -4.73 11.63 11.12
C ASP A 119 -4.62 13.17 11.20
N GLU A 120 -5.57 13.85 10.55
CA GLU A 120 -5.78 15.30 10.63
C GLU A 120 -6.25 15.76 12.04
N ASN A 121 -6.36 14.87 13.03
CA ASN A 121 -6.41 15.29 14.43
C ASN A 121 -5.04 15.79 14.94
N PHE A 122 -3.98 15.66 14.15
CA PHE A 122 -2.70 16.37 14.36
C PHE A 122 -2.65 17.80 13.80
N ALA A 123 -3.80 18.38 13.39
CA ALA A 123 -3.89 19.79 13.01
C ALA A 123 -3.59 20.79 14.16
N ALA A 124 -3.16 20.32 15.33
CA ALA A 124 -2.75 21.14 16.48
C ALA A 124 -1.28 20.98 16.90
N TYR A 125 -0.44 20.20 16.21
CA TYR A 125 1.01 20.18 16.50
C TYR A 125 1.77 20.91 15.39
N HIS A 126 1.94 22.21 15.59
CA HIS A 126 3.02 22.96 14.98
C HIS A 126 4.36 22.40 15.45
N SER A 127 4.95 21.52 14.65
CA SER A 127 6.41 21.46 14.51
C SER A 127 6.69 20.88 13.14
N GLU A 128 7.21 21.73 12.25
CA GLU A 128 7.79 21.29 10.99
C GLU A 128 8.71 20.10 11.28
N MET A 129 8.45 18.94 10.65
CA MET A 129 9.41 17.85 10.65
C MET A 129 10.64 18.35 9.89
N ASP A 130 11.66 18.74 10.63
CA ASP A 130 12.93 19.15 10.08
C ASP A 130 13.69 17.94 9.50
N ALA A 131 14.73 18.23 8.72
CA ALA A 131 15.56 17.20 8.09
C ALA A 131 16.20 16.24 9.13
N GLN A 132 16.34 16.66 10.38
CA GLN A 132 16.86 15.86 11.48
C GLN A 132 15.91 14.71 11.84
N THR A 133 14.61 14.99 11.89
CA THR A 133 13.57 14.01 12.24
C THR A 133 13.44 12.92 11.16
N LEU A 134 13.65 13.28 9.88
CA LEU A 134 13.68 12.33 8.76
C LEU A 134 14.93 11.43 8.79
N LEU A 135 16.07 11.94 9.25
CA LEU A 135 17.29 11.17 9.46
C LEU A 135 17.13 10.17 10.62
N GLU A 136 16.56 10.58 11.75
CA GLU A 136 16.32 9.71 12.91
C GLU A 136 15.33 8.56 12.56
N LEU A 137 14.30 8.85 11.75
CA LEU A 137 13.36 7.83 11.23
C LEU A 137 14.05 6.82 10.30
N ARG A 138 14.98 7.29 9.46
CA ARG A 138 15.77 6.42 8.58
C ARG A 138 16.70 5.51 9.40
N GLU A 139 17.37 6.06 10.40
CA GLU A 139 18.27 5.29 11.29
C GLU A 139 17.52 4.20 12.07
N LEU A 140 16.27 4.49 12.49
CA LEU A 140 15.40 3.52 13.15
C LEU A 140 14.99 2.35 12.25
N ILE A 141 14.66 2.63 10.99
CA ILE A 141 14.28 1.61 10.01
C ILE A 141 15.49 0.74 9.63
N GLU A 142 16.69 1.33 9.61
CA GLU A 142 17.95 0.62 9.36
C GLU A 142 18.48 -0.12 10.62
N GLY A 143 17.80 -0.02 11.76
CA GLY A 143 18.08 -0.79 12.97
C GLY A 143 19.12 -0.17 13.91
N PHE A 144 19.42 1.12 13.77
CA PHE A 144 20.34 1.82 14.67
C PHE A 144 19.62 2.28 15.96
N PRO A 145 20.26 2.14 17.13
CA PRO A 145 19.66 2.53 18.41
C PRO A 145 19.58 4.05 18.56
N ILE A 146 18.39 4.56 18.91
CA ILE A 146 18.15 5.99 19.17
C ILE A 146 19.01 6.45 20.37
N GLN A 147 19.82 7.49 20.18
CA GLN A 147 20.46 8.18 21.29
C GLN A 147 19.48 9.16 21.93
N ASN A 148 19.07 8.89 23.18
CA ASN A 148 18.17 9.77 23.94
C ASN A 148 18.75 11.19 24.08
N LYS A 149 18.02 12.19 23.59
CA LYS A 149 18.31 13.61 23.86
C LYS A 149 17.76 14.00 25.24
N ASN A 150 18.63 14.06 26.24
CA ASN A 150 18.36 14.59 27.58
C ASN A 150 18.28 16.13 27.61
N HIS A 151 17.46 16.80 26.80
CA HIS A 151 17.33 18.27 26.91
C HIS A 151 15.92 18.77 26.60
N LEU A 152 15.01 18.59 27.55
CA LEU A 152 13.85 19.47 27.77
C LEU A 152 13.71 19.68 29.28
N ASN A 153 14.42 20.69 29.79
CA ASN A 153 14.03 21.49 30.96
C ASN A 153 13.64 22.86 30.43
#